data_AF-A0A7V3LII1-F1
#
_entry.id   AF-A0A7V3LII1-F1
#
_cell.length_a   1.000
_cell.length_b   1.000
_cell.length_c   1.000
_cell.angle_alpha   90.00
_cell.angle_beta   90.00
_cell.angle_gamma   90.00
#
_symmetry.space_group_name_H-M   'P 1'
#
loop_
_entity.id
_entity.type
_entity.pdbx_description
1 polymer ?
#
loop_
_entity_poly.entity_id
_entity_poly.type
_entity_poly.pdbx_seq_one_letter_code
_entity_poly.pdbx_strand_id
1 'polypeptide(L)' 'GVIIAVPRKECERAVREALAADMPRLWLQSGSDTPEAVQLARQQGVPTIYGACVLMYAEPVQSIHAFHRWFWQLFGRLAK' A
#
# COMPACT_ATOMS: atom_id res chain seq x y z
N GLY A 1 -5.89 -11.10 0.78
CA GLY A 1 -5.26 -9.82 0.40
C GLY A 1 -4.02 -9.64 1.24
N VAL A 2 -3.01 -8.92 0.75
CA VAL A 2 -1.71 -8.81 1.42
C VAL A 2 -1.26 -7.35 1.55
N ILE A 3 -0.55 -7.04 2.63
CA ILE A 3 0.14 -5.78 2.83
C ILE A 3 1.65 -6.02 2.67
N ILE A 4 2.28 -5.29 1.78
CA ILE A 4 3.70 -5.37 1.45
C ILE A 4 4.40 -4.16 2.07
N ALA A 5 5.19 -4.42 3.11
CA ALA A 5 5.96 -3.43 3.87
C ALA A 5 7.44 -3.88 3.98
N VAL A 6 8.04 -4.20 2.83
CA VAL A 6 9.44 -4.64 2.70
C VAL A 6 10.33 -3.46 2.24
N PRO A 7 11.67 -3.58 2.28
CA PRO A 7 12.54 -2.58 1.66
C PRO A 7 12.15 -2.30 0.21
N ARG A 8 12.24 -1.04 -0.22
CA ARG A 8 11.79 -0.59 -1.56
C ARG A 8 12.32 -1.46 -2.71
N LYS A 9 13.58 -1.88 -2.64
CA LYS A 9 14.23 -2.75 -3.65
C LYS A 9 13.61 -4.16 -3.76
N GLU A 10 12.85 -4.60 -2.77
CA GLU A 10 12.26 -5.94 -2.71
C GLU A 10 10.76 -5.94 -3.05
N CYS A 11 10.16 -4.76 -3.23
CA CYS A 11 8.72 -4.61 -3.41
C CYS A 11 8.22 -5.36 -4.64
N GLU A 12 8.92 -5.24 -5.78
CA GLU A 12 8.53 -5.96 -7.01
C GLU A 12 8.56 -7.49 -6.81
N ARG A 13 9.59 -8.01 -6.12
CA ARG A 13 9.68 -9.45 -5.79
C ARG A 13 8.49 -9.88 -4.93
N ALA A 14 8.18 -9.12 -3.88
CA ALA A 14 7.03 -9.41 -3.01
C ALA A 14 5.69 -9.34 -3.76
N VAL A 15 5.55 -8.43 -4.73
CA VAL A 15 4.36 -8.38 -5.61
C VAL A 15 4.28 -9.64 -6.47
N ARG A 16 5.38 -10.10 -7.07
CA ARG A 16 5.39 -11.37 -7.84
C ARG A 16 4.96 -12.56 -7.00
N GLU A 17 5.46 -12.66 -5.76
CA GLU A 17 5.09 -13.71 -4.81
C GLU A 17 3.60 -13.63 -4.44
N ALA A 18 3.07 -12.44 -4.19
CA ALA A 18 1.66 -12.24 -3.90
C ALA A 18 0.75 -12.61 -5.08
N LEU A 19 1.16 -12.27 -6.31
CA LEU A 19 0.44 -12.62 -7.53
C LEU A 19 0.45 -14.13 -7.77
N ALA A 20 1.60 -14.79 -7.58
CA ALA A 20 1.71 -16.25 -7.70
C ALA A 20 0.90 -17.01 -6.65
N ALA A 21 0.60 -16.37 -5.51
CA ALA A 21 -0.27 -16.89 -4.47
C ALA A 21 -1.75 -16.50 -4.66
N ASP A 22 -2.14 -15.99 -5.83
CA ASP A 22 -3.51 -15.56 -6.17
C ASP A 22 -4.11 -14.58 -5.15
N MET A 23 -3.30 -13.65 -4.63
CA MET A 23 -3.79 -12.66 -3.68
C MET A 23 -4.82 -11.73 -4.33
N PRO A 24 -6.06 -11.64 -3.81
CA PRO A 24 -7.16 -10.95 -4.50
C PRO A 24 -7.06 -9.42 -4.45
N ARG A 25 -6.14 -8.87 -3.64
CA ARG A 25 -5.89 -7.43 -3.49
C ARG A 25 -4.55 -7.20 -2.80
N LEU A 26 -3.87 -6.13 -3.18
CA LEU A 26 -2.57 -5.74 -2.64
C LEU A 26 -2.64 -4.37 -1.95
N TRP A 27 -1.83 -4.19 -0.91
CA TRP A 27 -1.50 -2.90 -0.33
C TRP A 27 0.02 -2.75 -0.33
N LEU A 28 0.55 -1.77 -1.05
CA LEU A 28 1.96 -1.43 -1.04
C LEU A 28 2.14 -0.27 -0.06
N GLN A 29 2.77 -0.54 1.09
CA GLN A 29 2.96 0.47 2.14
C GLN A 29 3.76 1.65 1.59
N SER A 30 3.30 2.88 1.87
CA SER A 30 4.02 4.08 1.45
C SER A 30 5.48 4.04 1.93
N GLY A 31 6.40 4.20 0.99
CA GLY A 31 7.85 4.07 1.22
C GLY A 31 8.43 2.73 0.74
N SER A 32 7.61 1.68 0.71
CA SER A 32 7.95 0.40 0.06
C SER A 32 7.57 0.37 -1.41
N ASP A 33 6.55 1.13 -1.81
CA ASP A 33 6.02 1.15 -3.17
C ASP A 33 7.01 1.70 -4.23
N THR A 34 7.04 1.04 -5.39
CA THR A 34 7.77 1.50 -6.58
C THR A 34 6.85 1.55 -7.80
N PRO A 35 7.12 2.42 -8.80
CA PRO A 35 6.36 2.46 -10.04
C PRO A 35 6.26 1.09 -10.73
N GLU A 36 7.34 0.32 -10.72
CA GLU A 36 7.44 -1.00 -11.35
C GLU A 36 6.53 -2.02 -10.64
N ALA A 37 6.54 -2.05 -9.31
CA ALA A 37 5.69 -2.93 -8.52
C ALA A 37 4.20 -2.61 -8.70
N VAL A 38 3.84 -1.31 -8.75
CA VAL A 38 2.47 -0.86 -9.02
C VAL A 38 2.04 -1.24 -10.44
N GLN A 39 2.92 -1.05 -11.43
CA GLN A 39 2.63 -1.38 -12.82
C GLN A 39 2.44 -2.89 -13.02
N LEU A 40 3.27 -3.71 -12.37
CA LEU A 40 3.15 -5.16 -12.38
C LEU A 40 1.79 -5.62 -11.84
N ALA A 41 1.37 -5.12 -10.67
CA ALA A 41 0.09 -5.47 -10.08
C ALA A 41 -1.10 -5.03 -10.97
N ARG A 42 -0.99 -3.84 -11.59
CA ARG A 42 -1.99 -3.31 -12.52
C ARG A 42 -2.10 -4.15 -13.79
N GLN A 43 -1.00 -4.62 -14.35
CA GLN A 43 -1.00 -5.47 -15.55
C GLN A 43 -1.70 -6.81 -15.31
N GLN A 44 -1.62 -7.34 -14.09
CA GLN A 44 -2.34 -8.55 -13.70
C GLN A 44 -3.80 -8.30 -13.28
N GLY A 45 -4.26 -7.05 -13.36
CA GLY A 45 -5.64 -6.70 -13.01
C GLY A 45 -5.95 -6.80 -11.51
N VAL A 46 -4.94 -6.88 -10.64
CA VAL A 46 -5.15 -7.03 -9.20
C VAL A 46 -5.35 -5.66 -8.55
N PRO A 47 -6.48 -5.44 -7.84
CA PRO A 47 -6.73 -4.19 -7.12
C PRO A 47 -5.60 -3.90 -6.13
N THR A 48 -4.97 -2.72 -6.27
CA THR A 48 -3.77 -2.37 -5.51
C THR A 48 -3.88 -0.96 -4.96
N ILE A 49 -3.72 -0.84 -3.64
CA ILE A 49 -3.57 0.46 -2.95
C ILE A 49 -2.07 0.72 -2.77
N TYR A 50 -1.63 1.94 -3.08
CA TYR A 50 -0.23 2.35 -2.93
C TYR A 50 -0.17 3.84 -2.58
N GLY A 51 1.02 4.33 -2.20
CA GLY A 51 1.19 5.73 -1.78
C GLY A 51 0.41 6.08 -0.51
N ALA A 52 0.00 5.09 0.30
CA ALA A 52 -0.74 5.25 1.55
C ALA A 52 -0.13 4.44 2.70
N CYS A 53 -0.19 4.99 3.93
CA CYS A 53 0.25 4.29 5.13
C CYS A 53 -0.92 3.54 5.76
N VAL A 54 -0.81 2.22 5.92
CA VAL A 54 -1.91 1.37 6.42
C VAL A 54 -2.35 1.74 7.85
N LEU A 55 -1.43 2.23 8.68
CA LEU A 55 -1.72 2.61 10.07
C LEU A 55 -2.62 3.86 10.20
N MET A 56 -2.85 4.58 9.10
CA MET A 56 -3.88 5.63 9.06
C MET A 56 -5.30 5.07 8.94
N TYR A 57 -5.46 3.77 8.71
CA TYR A 57 -6.74 3.10 8.47
C TYR A 57 -7.01 1.95 9.44
N ALA A 58 -5.95 1.31 9.96
CA ALA A 58 -6.08 0.25 10.96
C ALA A 58 -6.46 0.84 12.32
N GLU A 59 -7.70 0.61 12.76
CA GLU A 59 -8.16 1.09 14.06
C GLU A 59 -7.59 0.26 15.23
N PRO A 60 -7.25 0.90 16.36
CA PRO A 60 -7.36 2.33 16.64
C PRO A 60 -6.23 3.17 16.01
N VAL A 61 -6.57 4.28 15.34
CA VAL A 61 -5.59 5.20 14.74
C VAL A 61 -5.13 6.21 15.80
N GLN A 62 -3.89 6.08 16.28
CA GLN A 62 -3.36 6.86 17.40
C GLN A 62 -2.03 7.55 17.07
N SER A 63 -1.61 8.47 17.96
CA SER A 63 -0.31 9.17 17.90
C SER A 63 -0.09 9.86 16.54
N ILE A 64 1.13 9.78 16.01
CA ILE A 64 1.53 10.37 14.73
C ILE A 64 0.66 9.93 13.55
N HIS A 65 0.04 8.74 13.61
CA HIS A 65 -0.84 8.27 12.53
C HIS A 65 -2.20 8.95 12.55
N ALA A 66 -2.70 9.36 13.71
CA ALA A 66 -3.92 10.18 13.81
C ALA A 66 -3.69 11.59 13.22
N PHE A 67 -2.55 12.20 13.56
CA PHE A 67 -2.14 13.49 13.00
C PHE A 67 -1.91 13.40 11.47
N HIS A 68 -1.19 12.38 11.02
CA HIS A 68 -0.94 12.13 9.60
C HIS A 68 -2.25 11.88 8.83
N ARG A 69 -3.19 11.09 9.37
CA ARG A 69 -4.54 10.89 8.82
C ARG A 69 -5.29 12.19 8.67
N TRP A 70 -5.34 13.02 9.72
CA TRP A 70 -6.01 14.31 9.69
C TRP A 70 -5.42 15.25 8.62
N PHE A 71 -4.10 15.31 8.48
CA PHE A 71 -3.45 16.11 7.44
C PHE A 71 -3.86 15.62 6.04
N TRP A 72 -3.84 14.32 5.78
CA TRP A 72 -4.27 13.78 4.48
C TRP A 72 -5.74 13.99 4.18
N GLN A 73 -6.60 14.03 5.20
CA GLN A 73 -8.00 14.42 5.04
C GLN A 73 -8.12 15.88 4.61
N LEU A 74 -7.39 16.80 5.26
CA LEU A 74 -7.41 18.23 4.92
C LEU A 74 -6.92 18.50 3.48
N PHE A 75 -5.87 17.82 3.04
CA PHE A 75 -5.34 17.98 1.68
C PHE A 75 -6.06 17.12 0.63
N GLY A 76 -7.11 16.38 0.99
CA GLY A 76 -7.85 15.52 0.05
C GLY A 76 -7.02 14.34 -0.49
N ARG A 77 -5.93 13.96 0.20
CA ARG A 77 -5.00 12.88 -0.18
C ARG A 77 -5.30 11.56 0.50
N LEU A 78 -6.29 11.52 1.40
CA LEU A 78 -6.70 10.28 2.05
C LEU A 78 -7.28 9.32 0.98
N ALA A 79 -6.55 8.23 0.72
CA ALA A 79 -7.05 7.14 -0.13
C ALA A 79 -8.38 6.61 0.45
N LYS A 80 -9.36 6.39 -0.42
CA LYS A 80 -10.69 5.88 -0.07
C LYS A 80 -10.82 4.43 -0.51
#